data_AF-A0A7J4TH58-F1
#
_entry.id   AF-A0A7J4TH58-F1
#
_cell.length_a   1.000
_cell.length_b   1.000
_cell.length_c   1.000
_cell.angle_alpha   90.00
_cell.angle_beta   90.00
_cell.angle_gamma   90.00
#
_symmetry.space_group_name_H-M   'P 1'
#
loop_
_entity.id
_entity.type
_entity.pdbx_description
1 polymer ?
#
loop_
_entity_poly.entity_id
_entity_poly.type
_entity_poly.pdbx_seq_one_letter_code
_entity_poly.pdbx_strand_id
1 'polypeptide(L)'
;GEAAGIQDLLWGFGIRDAITSGFLAAKALIHNEDYSELAEQQFRKKLKSSIVNRFLWEISGNYSWIVDRIYGQNDPLAYVGSFHRFNWMQRLLYPLARLAMKRRYGNLRL
;
A
#
# COMPACT_ATOMS: atom_id res chain seq x y z
N GLY A 1 -4.97 10.54 7.87
CA GLY A 1 -4.95 10.52 6.41
C GLY A 1 -3.56 10.86 5.91
N GLU A 2 -3.42 11.42 4.71
CA GLU A 2 -2.10 11.69 4.09
C GLU A 2 -1.18 12.58 4.94
N ALA A 3 -1.74 13.54 5.69
CA ALA A 3 -0.97 14.37 6.64
C ALA A 3 -0.21 13.56 7.71
N ALA A 4 -0.67 12.33 8.00
CA ALA A 4 0.00 11.39 8.91
C ALA A 4 0.97 10.43 8.18
N GLY A 5 1.28 10.68 6.90
CA GLY A 5 2.10 9.80 6.05
C GLY A 5 1.40 8.54 5.56
N ILE A 6 0.08 8.43 5.74
CA ILE A 6 -0.70 7.29 5.29
C ILE A 6 -1.00 7.46 3.80
N GLN A 7 -0.35 6.66 2.94
CA GLN A 7 -0.43 6.81 1.49
C GLN A 7 -0.48 5.46 0.74
N ASP A 8 -1.28 5.41 -0.31
CA ASP A 8 -1.24 4.38 -1.35
C ASP A 8 -0.46 4.92 -2.56
N LEU A 9 0.66 4.27 -2.91
CA LEU A 9 1.58 4.75 -3.94
C LEU A 9 1.16 4.39 -5.37
N LEU A 10 0.08 3.62 -5.58
CA LEU A 10 -0.32 3.20 -6.93
C LEU A 10 -1.82 3.32 -7.20
N TRP A 11 -2.66 2.78 -6.33
CA TRP A 11 -4.07 2.54 -6.62
C TRP A 11 -5.00 3.68 -6.19
N GLY A 12 -4.48 4.73 -5.55
CA GLY A 12 -5.25 5.93 -5.25
C GLY A 12 -6.28 5.77 -4.13
N PHE A 13 -6.13 4.80 -3.23
CA PHE A 13 -7.06 4.56 -2.11
C PHE A 13 -6.91 5.53 -0.92
N GLY A 14 -6.30 6.71 -1.13
CA GLY A 14 -6.01 7.68 -0.07
C GLY A 14 -7.25 8.12 0.72
N ILE A 15 -8.40 8.30 0.06
CA ILE A 15 -9.66 8.66 0.73
C ILE A 15 -10.12 7.54 1.69
N ARG A 16 -10.06 6.28 1.25
CA ARG A 16 -10.43 5.13 2.10
C ARG A 16 -9.51 5.04 3.32
N ASP A 17 -8.22 5.28 3.14
CA ASP A 17 -7.26 5.28 4.23
C ASP A 17 -7.45 6.47 5.16
N ALA A 18 -7.81 7.64 4.63
CA ALA A 18 -8.15 8.81 5.43
C ALA A 18 -9.36 8.55 6.33
N ILE A 19 -10.44 7.98 5.78
CA ILE A 19 -11.63 7.59 6.56
C ILE A 19 -11.26 6.56 7.62
N THR A 20 -10.51 5.52 7.25
CA THR A 20 -10.06 4.47 8.20
C THR A 20 -9.19 5.06 9.31
N SER A 21 -8.31 6.00 8.98
CA SER A 21 -7.48 6.69 9.97
C SER A 21 -8.29 7.57 10.92
N GLY A 22 -9.36 8.22 10.43
CA GLY A 22 -10.29 8.96 11.28
C GLY A 22 -11.04 8.06 12.26
N PHE A 23 -11.45 6.87 11.81
CA PHE A 23 -12.04 5.85 12.69
C PHE A 23 -11.06 5.42 13.78
N LEU A 24 -9.80 5.13 13.44
CA LEU A 24 -8.78 4.76 14.43
C LEU A 24 -8.50 5.89 15.42
N ALA A 25 -8.50 7.14 14.97
CA ALA A 25 -8.34 8.30 15.85
C ALA A 25 -9.51 8.42 16.84
N ALA A 26 -10.75 8.24 16.37
CA ALA A 26 -11.92 8.22 17.25
C ALA A 26 -11.85 7.07 18.27
N LYS A 27 -11.47 5.85 17.83
CA LYS A 27 -11.28 4.69 18.69
C LYS A 27 -10.24 4.95 19.78
N ALA A 28 -9.09 5.49 19.39
CA ALA A 28 -8.00 5.83 20.31
C ALA A 28 -8.45 6.81 21.39
N LEU A 29 -9.20 7.86 21.02
CA LEU A 29 -9.73 8.85 21.96
C LEU A 29 -10.76 8.26 22.93
N ILE A 30 -11.69 7.44 22.45
CA ILE A 30 -12.77 6.87 23.27
C ILE A 30 -12.22 5.83 24.26
N HIS A 31 -11.27 5.01 23.83
CA HIS A 31 -10.74 3.89 24.61
C HIS A 31 -9.40 4.19 25.30
N ASN A 32 -8.87 5.41 25.17
CA ASN A 32 -7.56 5.81 25.68
C ASN A 32 -6.42 4.88 25.20
N GLU A 33 -6.45 4.51 23.92
CA GLU A 33 -5.43 3.68 23.24
C GLU A 33 -4.43 4.57 22.48
N ASP A 34 -3.26 4.03 22.13
CA ASP A 34 -2.28 4.74 21.31
C ASP A 34 -2.68 4.70 19.81
N TYR A 35 -3.00 5.87 19.25
CA TYR A 35 -3.35 6.00 17.83
C TYR A 35 -2.23 5.57 16.89
N SER A 36 -0.98 5.89 17.21
CA SER A 36 0.18 5.59 16.35
C SER A 36 0.37 4.09 16.24
N GLU A 37 0.20 3.36 17.35
CA GLU A 37 0.26 1.91 17.34
C GLU A 37 -0.86 1.29 16.49
N LEU A 38 -2.11 1.74 16.69
CA LEU A 38 -3.26 1.28 15.88
C LEU A 38 -3.05 1.56 14.39
N ALA A 39 -2.59 2.76 14.05
CA ALA A 39 -2.32 3.17 12.68
C ALA A 39 -1.19 2.33 12.06
N GLU A 40 -0.10 2.09 12.78
CA GLU A 40 1.00 1.25 12.31
C GLU A 40 0.52 -0.19 12.07
N GLN A 41 -0.24 -0.77 12.99
CA GLN A 41 -0.79 -2.11 12.84
C GLN A 41 -1.71 -2.21 11.60
N GLN A 42 -2.53 -1.19 11.36
CA GLN A 42 -3.48 -1.15 10.24
C GLN A 42 -2.81 -0.90 8.88
N PHE A 43 -1.93 0.11 8.78
CA PHE A 43 -1.47 0.63 7.49
C PHE A 43 -0.10 0.09 7.06
N ARG A 44 0.74 -0.42 7.97
CA ARG A 44 2.10 -0.84 7.64
C ARG A 44 2.17 -1.86 6.51
N LYS A 45 1.36 -2.92 6.57
CA LYS A 45 1.34 -3.94 5.50
C LYS A 45 0.87 -3.34 4.17
N LYS A 46 -0.13 -2.45 4.22
CA LYS A 46 -0.65 -1.78 3.03
C LYS A 46 0.43 -0.89 2.39
N LEU A 47 1.13 -0.08 3.18
CA LEU A 47 2.24 0.75 2.71
C LEU A 47 3.35 -0.10 2.07
N LYS A 48 3.75 -1.21 2.71
CA LYS A 48 4.75 -2.12 2.12
C LYS A 48 4.28 -2.70 0.79
N SER A 49 3.01 -3.08 0.70
CA SER A 49 2.44 -3.59 -0.55
C SER A 49 2.41 -2.51 -1.64
N SER A 50 2.08 -1.25 -1.31
CA SER A 50 2.02 -0.15 -2.27
C SER A 50 3.40 0.21 -2.80
N ILE A 51 4.46 0.13 -1.98
CA ILE A 51 5.86 0.28 -2.41
C ILE A 51 6.21 -0.76 -3.48
N VAL A 52 5.87 -2.04 -3.23
CA VAL A 52 6.15 -3.12 -4.20
C VAL A 52 5.33 -2.93 -5.47
N ASN A 53 4.05 -2.61 -5.35
CA ASN A 53 3.18 -2.39 -6.50
C ASN A 53 3.71 -1.25 -7.36
N ARG A 54 4.11 -0.14 -6.73
CA ARG A 54 4.68 1.02 -7.42
C ARG A 54 6.01 0.69 -8.10
N PHE A 55 6.88 -0.05 -7.42
CA PHE A 55 8.12 -0.53 -8.01
C PHE A 55 7.86 -1.40 -9.26
N LEU A 56 6.97 -2.38 -9.16
CA LEU A 56 6.59 -3.24 -10.28
C LEU A 56 5.99 -2.45 -11.44
N TRP A 57 5.13 -1.48 -11.13
CA TRP A 57 4.54 -0.57 -12.11
C TRP A 57 5.60 0.23 -12.87
N GLU A 58 6.60 0.74 -12.18
CA GLU A 58 7.66 1.54 -12.80
C GLU A 58 8.62 0.74 -13.65
N ILE A 59 8.93 -0.50 -13.26
CA ILE A 59 9.83 -1.37 -14.04
C ILE A 59 9.13 -2.04 -15.22
N SER A 60 7.82 -2.27 -15.15
CA SER A 60 7.11 -2.95 -16.24
C SER A 60 7.08 -2.09 -17.51
N GLY A 61 7.07 -0.76 -17.38
CA GLY A 61 7.17 0.22 -18.48
C GLY A 61 5.98 0.23 -19.46
N ASN A 62 5.23 -0.87 -19.51
CA ASN A 62 4.02 -1.08 -20.27
C ASN A 62 2.94 -1.67 -19.35
N TYR A 63 1.82 -0.96 -19.23
CA TYR A 63 0.70 -1.33 -18.36
C TYR A 63 -0.14 -2.46 -18.94
N SER A 64 -0.06 -2.73 -20.24
CA SER A 64 -0.87 -3.76 -20.91
C SER A 64 -0.62 -5.13 -20.29
N TRP A 65 0.63 -5.49 -19.98
CA TRP A 65 0.94 -6.77 -19.36
C TRP A 65 0.27 -6.99 -18.00
N ILE A 66 0.19 -5.94 -17.17
CA ILE A 66 -0.49 -6.00 -15.87
C ILE A 66 -1.99 -6.18 -16.09
N VAL A 67 -2.55 -5.42 -17.03
CA VAL A 67 -3.96 -5.45 -17.39
C VAL A 67 -4.35 -6.82 -17.96
N ASP A 68 -3.60 -7.34 -18.93
CA ASP A 68 -3.79 -8.66 -19.55
C ASP A 68 -3.76 -9.77 -18.49
N ARG A 69 -2.82 -9.66 -17.53
CA ARG A 69 -2.74 -10.60 -16.42
C ARG A 69 -3.90 -10.49 -15.43
N ILE A 70 -4.50 -9.32 -15.26
CA ILE A 70 -5.72 -9.15 -14.46
C ILE A 70 -6.92 -9.77 -15.19
N TYR A 71 -7.08 -9.49 -16.49
CA TYR A 71 -8.17 -10.00 -17.31
C TYR A 71 -8.12 -11.53 -17.51
N GLY A 72 -6.93 -12.12 -17.53
CA GLY A 72 -6.75 -13.56 -17.67
C GLY A 72 -7.13 -14.38 -16.42
N GLN A 73 -7.57 -13.74 -15.34
CA GLN A 73 -7.96 -14.43 -14.10
C GLN A 73 -9.45 -14.70 -14.06
N ASN A 74 -9.82 -15.85 -13.47
CA ASN A 74 -11.21 -16.22 -13.24
C ASN A 74 -11.96 -15.22 -12.36
N ASP A 75 -11.26 -14.57 -11.42
CA ASP A 75 -11.79 -13.48 -10.60
C ASP A 75 -10.81 -12.29 -10.58
N PRO A 76 -10.96 -11.35 -11.53
CA PRO A 76 -10.10 -10.17 -11.63
C PRO A 76 -10.15 -9.27 -10.38
N LEU A 77 -11.31 -9.18 -9.72
CA LEU A 77 -11.47 -8.33 -8.54
C LEU A 77 -10.74 -8.91 -7.34
N ALA A 78 -10.85 -10.22 -7.10
CA ALA A 78 -10.08 -10.88 -6.06
C ALA A 78 -8.56 -10.79 -6.34
N TYR A 79 -8.16 -10.91 -7.61
CA TYR A 79 -6.76 -10.79 -8.02
C TYR A 79 -6.20 -9.39 -7.72
N VAL A 80 -6.91 -8.33 -8.12
CA VAL A 80 -6.53 -6.93 -7.78
C VAL A 80 -6.54 -6.73 -6.27
N GLY A 81 -7.53 -7.27 -5.56
CA GLY A 81 -7.60 -7.22 -4.10
C GLY A 81 -6.39 -7.84 -3.40
N SER A 82 -5.73 -8.82 -4.03
CA SER A 82 -4.51 -9.44 -3.49
C SER A 82 -3.31 -8.49 -3.43
N PHE A 83 -3.29 -7.46 -4.28
CA PHE A 83 -2.22 -6.46 -4.32
C PHE A 83 -2.15 -5.59 -3.06
N HIS A 84 -3.17 -5.61 -2.22
CA HIS A 84 -3.23 -4.83 -0.97
C HIS A 84 -2.89 -5.63 0.29
N ARG A 85 -2.61 -6.93 0.17
CA ARG A 85 -2.52 -7.85 1.33
C ARG A 85 -1.10 -8.09 1.84
N PHE A 86 -0.08 -7.51 1.20
CA PHE A 86 1.33 -7.81 1.47
C PHE A 86 1.63 -9.32 1.44
N ASN A 87 1.34 -9.90 0.28
CA ASN A 87 1.44 -11.33 -0.01
C ASN A 87 2.91 -11.82 -0.09
N TRP A 88 3.11 -13.12 -0.30
CA TRP A 88 4.43 -13.75 -0.28
C TRP A 88 5.39 -13.15 -1.32
N MET A 89 4.91 -12.90 -2.55
CA MET A 89 5.69 -12.30 -3.63
C MET A 89 6.10 -10.88 -3.24
N GLN A 90 5.17 -10.12 -2.67
CA GLN A 90 5.45 -8.77 -2.19
C GLN A 90 6.47 -8.77 -1.05
N ARG A 91 6.44 -9.75 -0.14
CA ARG A 91 7.46 -9.88 0.91
C ARG A 91 8.85 -10.14 0.35
N LEU A 92 8.96 -10.98 -0.68
CA LEU A 92 10.22 -11.29 -1.36
C LEU A 92 10.79 -10.06 -2.08
N LEU A 93 9.93 -9.30 -2.78
CA LEU A 93 10.34 -8.14 -3.57
C LEU A 93 10.52 -6.87 -2.74
N TYR A 94 9.90 -6.77 -1.56
CA TYR A 94 9.92 -5.60 -0.70
C TYR A 94 11.31 -5.01 -0.40
N PRO A 95 12.35 -5.78 -0.03
CA PRO A 95 13.67 -5.19 0.24
C PRO A 95 14.26 -4.48 -0.99
N LEU A 96 14.13 -5.09 -2.17
CA LEU A 96 14.60 -4.51 -3.43
C LEU A 96 13.76 -3.28 -3.82
N ALA A 97 12.43 -3.43 -3.75
CA ALA A 97 11.50 -2.35 -4.05
C ALA A 97 11.75 -1.13 -3.15
N ARG A 98 11.93 -1.34 -1.83
CA ARG A 98 12.20 -0.27 -0.88
C ARG A 98 13.51 0.46 -1.21
N LEU A 99 14.58 -0.27 -1.53
CA LEU A 99 15.87 0.33 -1.89
C LEU A 99 15.76 1.14 -3.20
N ALA A 100 15.14 0.58 -4.23
CA ALA A 100 14.94 1.24 -5.51
C ALA A 100 14.08 2.50 -5.37
N MET A 101 12.95 2.39 -4.66
CA MET A 101 12.03 3.50 -4.43
C MET A 101 12.66 4.60 -3.58
N LYS A 102 13.45 4.27 -2.55
CA LYS A 102 14.17 5.28 -1.74
C LYS A 102 15.23 6.03 -2.55
N ARG A 103 15.92 5.34 -3.48
CA ARG A 103 16.89 5.99 -4.39
C ARG A 103 16.19 6.94 -5.37
N ARG A 104 15.03 6.54 -5.91
CA ARG A 104 14.27 7.33 -6.88
C ARG A 104 13.53 8.50 -6.23
N TYR A 105 13.01 8.30 -5.03
CA TYR A 105 12.19 9.25 -4.29
C TYR A 105 12.81 9.56 -2.92
N GLY A 106 13.87 10.38 -2.93
CA GLY A 106 14.62 10.72 -1.71
C GLY A 106 13.79 11.38 -0.59
N ASN A 107 12.63 11.96 -0.93
CA ASN A 107 11.74 12.63 0.03
C ASN A 107 10.68 11.71 0.63
N LEU A 108 10.48 10.50 0.09
CA LEU A 108 9.52 9.55 0.66
C LEU A 108 10.11 8.90 1.91
N ARG A 109 9.39 9.04 3.04
CA ARG A 109 9.73 8.36 4.30
C ARG A 109 9.29 6.89 4.19
N LEU A 110 10.16 6.03 3.63
CA LEU A 110 9.94 4.59 3.39
C LEU A 110 10.80 3.65 4.26
#